data_AF-A0A257LMY2-F1
#
_entry.id   AF-A0A257LMY2-F1
#
_cell.length_a   1.000
_cell.length_b   1.000
_cell.length_c   1.000
_cell.angle_alpha   90.00
_cell.angle_beta   90.00
_cell.angle_gamma   90.00
#
_symmetry.space_group_name_H-M   'P 1'
#
loop_
_entity.id
_entity.type
_entity.pdbx_description
1 polymer ?
#
loop_
_entity_poly.entity_id
_entity_poly.type
_entity_poly.pdbx_seq_one_letter_code
_entity_poly.pdbx_strand_id
1 'polypeptide(L)'
;MSRHPFLHTTLAALALATPLLGAHAHVTLEQAQAPAGSTTKAVLRVGHGCNGSATHTVTVQLPAGFRGAKPVPKAGWALALQKAPLAQPYDSHGRTIT
;
A
#
# COMPACT_ATOMS: atom_id res chain seq x y z
N MET A 1 10.96 -61.93 -27.20
CA MET A 1 9.67 -61.27 -26.89
C MET A 1 9.97 -60.02 -26.10
N SER A 2 9.87 -58.87 -26.76
CA SER A 2 10.10 -57.53 -26.20
C SER A 2 8.94 -57.16 -25.27
N ARG A 3 9.22 -56.68 -24.05
CA ARG A 3 8.24 -55.97 -23.22
C ARG A 3 8.91 -54.74 -22.61
N HIS A 4 8.25 -53.62 -22.85
CA HIS A 4 8.79 -52.28 -22.83
C HIS A 4 9.24 -51.83 -21.42
N PRO A 5 10.46 -51.26 -21.31
CA PRO A 5 10.86 -50.48 -20.14
C PRO A 5 10.06 -49.16 -20.14
N PHE A 6 10.00 -48.49 -18.98
CA PHE A 6 9.52 -47.09 -18.84
C PHE A 6 8.00 -46.81 -18.79
N LEU A 7 7.19 -47.59 -18.04
CA LEU A 7 5.76 -47.25 -17.86
C LEU A 7 5.29 -46.98 -16.42
N HIS A 8 6.18 -46.57 -15.51
CA HIS A 8 5.75 -46.12 -14.17
C HIS A 8 6.35 -44.78 -13.73
N THR A 9 7.13 -44.12 -14.58
CA THR A 9 7.90 -42.92 -14.20
C THR A 9 7.42 -41.67 -14.95
N THR A 10 6.11 -41.52 -15.14
CA THR A 10 5.54 -40.37 -15.88
C THR A 10 4.25 -39.84 -15.24
N LEU A 11 4.14 -39.85 -13.92
CA LEU A 11 3.01 -39.22 -13.21
C LEU A 11 3.42 -38.40 -11.98
N ALA A 12 4.59 -37.76 -12.01
CA ALA A 12 5.08 -36.93 -10.89
C ALA A 12 5.49 -35.50 -11.29
N ALA A 13 5.17 -35.03 -12.50
CA ALA A 13 5.71 -33.76 -13.01
C ALA A 13 4.68 -32.63 -13.26
N LEU A 14 3.40 -32.80 -12.94
CA LEU A 14 2.36 -31.80 -13.28
C LEU A 14 1.85 -30.96 -12.09
N ALA A 15 2.47 -31.04 -10.91
CA ALA A 15 1.96 -30.38 -9.70
C ALA A 15 2.62 -29.02 -9.35
N LEU A 16 3.58 -28.51 -10.13
CA LEU A 16 4.35 -27.31 -9.74
C LEU A 16 4.05 -26.03 -10.54
N ALA A 17 3.06 -26.03 -11.43
CA ALA A 17 2.66 -24.82 -12.16
C ALA A 17 1.49 -24.09 -11.46
N THR A 18 1.55 -23.89 -10.14
CA THR A 18 0.72 -22.85 -9.52
C THR A 18 1.30 -21.51 -9.93
N PRO A 19 0.60 -20.67 -10.71
CA PRO A 19 1.07 -19.33 -10.98
C PRO A 19 1.22 -18.62 -9.63
N LEU A 20 2.43 -18.12 -9.36
CA LEU A 20 2.68 -17.10 -8.35
C LEU A 20 1.92 -15.85 -8.81
N LEU A 21 0.61 -15.82 -8.58
CA LEU A 21 -0.20 -14.62 -8.75
C LEU A 21 0.31 -13.64 -7.70
N GLY A 22 1.27 -12.81 -8.11
CA GLY A 22 1.76 -11.71 -7.30
C GLY A 22 0.58 -10.89 -6.83
N ALA A 23 0.49 -10.65 -5.52
CA ALA A 23 -0.54 -9.78 -4.97
C ALA A 23 -0.33 -8.37 -5.55
N HIS A 24 -1.16 -7.97 -6.51
CA HIS A 24 -1.22 -6.61 -7.06
C HIS A 24 -1.90 -5.66 -6.07
N ALA A 25 -1.42 -5.62 -4.83
CA ALA A 25 -1.95 -4.77 -3.76
C ALA A 25 -1.38 -3.34 -3.86
N HIS A 26 -1.50 -2.71 -5.02
CA HIS A 26 -1.03 -1.34 -5.21
C HIS A 26 -2.11 -0.36 -4.71
N VAL A 27 -1.78 0.40 -3.68
CA VAL A 27 -2.57 1.57 -3.29
C VAL A 27 -2.28 2.70 -4.28
N THR A 28 -3.31 3.33 -4.83
CA THR A 28 -3.14 4.42 -5.82
C THR A 28 -3.69 5.73 -5.27
N LEU A 29 -3.20 6.85 -5.80
CA LEU A 29 -3.86 8.15 -5.63
C LEU A 29 -4.98 8.28 -6.67
N GLU A 30 -6.13 8.82 -6.28
CA GLU A 30 -7.20 9.19 -7.22
C GLU A 30 -6.70 10.19 -8.26
N GLN A 31 -6.02 11.26 -7.81
CA GLN A 31 -5.35 12.23 -8.65
C GLN A 31 -3.84 11.95 -8.65
N ALA A 32 -3.28 11.71 -9.84
CA ALA A 32 -1.87 11.35 -9.98
C ALA A 32 -0.92 12.56 -9.92
N GLN A 33 -1.45 13.78 -9.97
CA GLN A 33 -0.69 15.02 -9.97
C GLN A 33 -1.34 16.05 -9.04
N ALA A 34 -0.51 16.92 -8.47
CA ALA A 34 -0.92 18.05 -7.66
C ALA A 34 -0.02 19.25 -7.97
N PRO A 35 -0.54 20.49 -8.00
CA PRO A 35 0.29 21.68 -8.15
C PRO A 35 1.26 21.81 -6.96
N ALA A 36 2.54 22.08 -7.26
CA ALA A 36 3.55 22.29 -6.23
C ALA A 36 3.21 23.49 -5.33
N GLY A 37 3.51 23.39 -4.04
CA GLY A 37 3.25 24.46 -3.07
C GLY A 37 1.78 24.70 -2.72
N SER A 38 0.86 23.87 -3.22
CA SER A 38 -0.58 24.00 -2.95
C SER A 38 -1.08 23.01 -1.89
N THR A 39 -2.21 23.34 -1.27
CA THR A 39 -2.96 22.36 -0.46
C THR A 39 -3.81 21.51 -1.38
N THR A 40 -3.61 20.19 -1.36
CA THR A 40 -4.36 19.24 -2.20
C THR A 40 -5.03 18.17 -1.35
N LYS A 41 -6.24 17.77 -1.74
CA LYS A 41 -6.94 16.60 -1.17
C LYS A 41 -6.40 15.33 -1.83
N ALA A 42 -5.60 14.55 -1.11
CA ALA A 42 -5.15 13.24 -1.55
C ALA A 42 -6.16 12.15 -1.16
N VAL A 43 -6.63 11.36 -2.13
CA VAL A 43 -7.52 10.22 -1.89
C VAL A 43 -6.77 8.94 -2.26
N LEU A 44 -6.58 8.07 -1.26
CA LEU A 44 -5.95 6.76 -1.44
C LEU A 44 -7.02 5.72 -1.79
N ARG A 45 -6.82 5.03 -2.91
CA ARG A 45 -7.66 3.91 -3.37
C ARG A 45 -6.96 2.61 -3.01
N VAL A 46 -7.56 1.86 -2.09
CA VAL A 46 -7.11 0.54 -1.66
C VAL A 46 -8.00 -0.50 -2.35
N GLY A 47 -7.41 -1.33 -3.21
CA GLY A 47 -8.15 -2.30 -4.03
C GLY A 47 -8.64 -3.51 -3.23
N HIS A 48 -7.72 -4.42 -2.90
CA HIS A 48 -8.00 -5.65 -2.17
C HIS A 48 -7.03 -5.84 -1.00
N GLY A 49 -7.44 -6.63 -0.01
CA GLY A 49 -6.53 -7.13 1.02
C GLY A 49 -5.80 -8.42 0.59
N CYS A 50 -4.97 -8.97 1.45
CA CYS A 50 -4.15 -10.14 1.11
C CYS A 50 -4.92 -11.45 1.27
N ASN A 51 -4.81 -12.35 0.30
CA ASN A 51 -5.28 -13.74 0.39
C ASN A 51 -6.75 -13.88 0.86
N GLY A 52 -7.65 -13.04 0.33
CA GLY A 52 -9.07 -13.02 0.69
C GLY A 52 -9.40 -12.34 2.02
N SER A 53 -8.40 -11.91 2.79
CA SER A 53 -8.59 -11.15 4.03
C SER A 53 -8.83 -9.66 3.73
N ALA A 54 -9.61 -9.00 4.58
CA ALA A 54 -9.87 -7.57 4.46
C ALA A 54 -8.67 -6.71 4.92
N THR A 55 -8.50 -5.54 4.29
CA THR A 55 -7.61 -4.49 4.80
C THR A 55 -8.22 -3.89 6.06
N HIS A 56 -7.50 -3.99 7.18
CA HIS A 56 -7.95 -3.48 8.48
C HIS A 56 -7.13 -2.28 8.98
N THR A 57 -5.93 -2.07 8.43
CA THR A 57 -5.04 -0.96 8.81
C THR A 57 -4.39 -0.34 7.58
N VAL A 58 -4.30 0.99 7.56
CA VAL A 58 -3.55 1.76 6.56
C VAL A 58 -2.69 2.78 7.30
N THR A 59 -1.37 2.68 7.13
CA THR A 59 -0.41 3.67 7.63
C THR A 59 0.04 4.54 6.49
N VAL A 60 -0.07 5.87 6.65
CA VAL A 60 0.37 6.85 5.67
C VAL A 60 1.54 7.64 6.25
N GLN A 61 2.73 7.42 5.72
CA GLN A 61 3.91 8.23 6.05
C GLN A 61 3.93 9.46 5.15
N LEU A 62 4.03 10.64 5.77
CA LEU A 62 4.22 11.90 5.06
C LEU A 62 5.71 12.12 4.80
N PRO A 63 6.14 12.28 3.54
CA PRO A 63 7.51 12.60 3.22
C PRO A 63 7.94 13.97 3.76
N ALA A 64 9.26 14.16 3.90
CA ALA A 64 9.82 15.48 4.15
C ALA A 64 9.37 16.48 3.05
N GLY A 65 9.12 17.73 3.44
CA GLY A 65 8.63 18.79 2.55
C GLY A 65 7.12 19.04 2.64
N PHE A 66 6.33 18.11 3.20
CA PHE A 66 4.94 18.39 3.56
C PHE A 66 4.89 19.26 4.82
N ARG A 67 4.18 20.38 4.74
CA ARG A 67 3.97 21.29 5.89
C ARG A 67 2.82 20.85 6.80
N GLY A 68 2.34 19.61 6.65
CA GLY A 68 1.29 19.03 7.49
C GLY A 68 0.28 18.23 6.68
N ALA A 69 -0.62 17.55 7.38
CA ALA A 69 -1.76 16.85 6.81
C ALA A 69 -2.95 16.91 7.76
N LYS A 70 -4.14 16.87 7.18
CA LYS A 70 -5.41 16.79 7.91
C LYS A 70 -6.17 15.56 7.43
N PRO A 71 -5.98 14.39 8.07
CA PRO A 71 -6.75 13.20 7.71
C PRO A 71 -8.24 13.41 7.97
N VAL A 72 -9.07 12.88 7.07
CA VAL A 72 -10.52 12.96 7.15
C VAL A 72 -11.04 11.71 7.85
N PRO A 73 -11.85 11.82 8.92
CA PRO A 73 -12.47 10.67 9.57
C PRO A 73 -13.29 9.85 8.57
N LYS A 74 -13.19 8.52 8.67
CA LYS A 74 -13.96 7.57 7.85
C LYS A 74 -14.80 6.72 8.79
N ALA A 75 -16.11 6.65 8.56
CA ALA A 75 -17.01 5.86 9.39
C ALA A 75 -16.57 4.38 9.44
N GLY A 76 -16.59 3.79 10.63
CA GLY A 76 -16.12 2.43 10.88
C GLY A 76 -14.60 2.27 10.97
N TRP A 77 -13.81 3.34 10.83
CA TRP A 77 -12.36 3.33 10.96
C TRP A 77 -11.90 4.17 12.15
N ALA A 78 -10.94 3.65 12.91
CA ALA A 78 -10.23 4.42 13.92
C ALA A 78 -9.12 5.26 13.25
N LEU A 79 -8.96 6.52 13.70
CA LEU A 79 -7.92 7.43 13.23
C LEU A 79 -6.89 7.66 14.34
N ALA A 80 -5.63 7.34 14.07
CA ALA A 80 -4.50 7.64 14.93
C ALA A 80 -3.53 8.58 14.22
N LEU A 81 -2.95 9.53 14.97
CA LEU A 81 -1.95 10.47 14.47
C LEU A 81 -0.66 10.28 15.26
N GLN A 82 0.43 9.95 14.54
CA GLN A 82 1.76 9.96 15.12
C GLN A 82 2.50 11.20 14.61
N LYS A 83 2.95 12.04 15.55
CA LYS A 83 3.75 13.23 15.25
C LYS A 83 5.21 12.92 15.51
N ALA A 84 6.08 13.49 14.70
CA ALA A 84 7.53 13.43 14.86
C ALA A 84 8.11 14.84 14.62
N PRO A 85 9.27 15.16 15.22
CA PRO A 85 9.93 16.41 14.94
C PRO A 85 10.27 16.58 13.46
N LEU A 86 10.04 17.77 12.94
CA LEU A 86 10.44 18.21 11.61
C LEU A 86 11.95 18.39 11.59
N ALA A 87 12.56 17.89 10.52
CA ALA A 87 13.98 18.14 10.26
C ALA A 87 14.28 19.64 10.10
N GLN A 88 13.30 20.42 9.65
CA GLN A 88 13.38 21.88 9.49
C GLN A 88 12.07 22.51 10.03
N PRO A 89 12.11 23.11 11.23
CA PRO A 89 10.99 23.89 11.74
C PRO A 89 10.62 25.05 10.81
N TYR A 90 9.37 25.50 10.85
CA TYR A 90 8.91 26.63 10.05
C TYR A 90 7.84 27.44 10.77
N ASP A 91 7.71 28.73 10.44
CA ASP A 91 6.68 29.59 11.02
C ASP A 91 5.36 29.51 10.24
N SER A 92 4.26 29.42 10.99
CA SER A 92 2.90 29.41 10.46
C SER A 92 1.99 30.21 11.38
N HIS A 93 1.40 31.29 10.85
CA HIS A 93 0.49 32.17 11.59
C HIS A 93 1.06 32.62 12.95
N GLY A 94 2.34 33.03 12.98
CA GLY A 94 3.03 33.51 14.18
C GLY A 94 3.45 32.43 15.17
N ARG A 95 3.37 31.14 14.80
CA ARG A 95 3.82 30.01 15.61
C ARG A 95 4.89 29.20 14.88
N THR A 96 5.95 28.84 15.59
CA THR A 96 6.94 27.88 15.10
C THR A 96 6.38 26.47 15.17
N ILE A 97 6.35 25.80 14.04
CA ILE A 97 5.94 24.40 13.91
C ILE A 97 7.18 23.53 13.93
N THR A 98 7.15 22.52 14.81
CA THR A 98 8.25 21.60 15.08
C THR A 98 7.84 20.17 14.86
#